data_AF-D8PEY2-F1
#
_entry.id   AF-D8PEY2-F1
#
_cell.length_a   1.000
_cell.length_b   1.000
_cell.length_c   1.000
_cell.angle_alpha   90.00
_cell.angle_beta   90.00
_cell.angle_gamma   90.00
#
_symmetry.space_group_name_H-M   'P 1'
#
loop_
_entity.id
_entity.type
_entity.pdbx_description
1 polymer ?
#
loop_
_entity_poly.entity_id
_entity_poly.type
_entity_poly.pdbx_seq_one_letter_code
_entity_poly.pdbx_strand_id
1 'polypeptide(L)'
;MNLRLVLTVGALCFIALLLLIGIRTAIRWLKIHYPQRANAVLSGVSLFLAGVGMLIAVEMKDRPAFRPNDLLTLQEPVVARTIVSDRESRSMTCVVDRHEHLGVLELENERGTMRARVESNNTSEPLYCPIGVEVRIEAAWLHHPTITHRQAGADGP
;
A
#
# COMPACT_ATOMS: atom_id res chain seq x y z
N MET A 1 12.87 3.80 -27.48
CA MET A 1 13.12 4.61 -26.27
C MET A 1 11.92 5.54 -26.09
N ASN A 2 11.16 5.40 -25.01
CA ASN A 2 9.85 6.05 -24.86
C ASN A 2 10.03 7.56 -24.63
N LEU A 3 9.70 8.41 -25.62
CA LEU A 3 9.78 9.88 -25.52
C LEU A 3 9.09 10.41 -24.25
N ARG A 4 8.00 9.75 -23.83
CA ARG A 4 7.31 10.04 -22.56
C ARG A 4 8.23 9.90 -21.34
N LEU A 5 9.03 8.84 -21.27
CA LEU A 5 9.96 8.61 -20.17
C LEU A 5 11.07 9.68 -20.15
N VAL A 6 11.61 10.04 -21.32
CA VAL A 6 12.62 11.10 -21.45
C VAL A 6 12.07 12.46 -20.96
N LEU A 7 10.84 12.80 -21.36
CA LEU A 7 10.18 14.04 -20.93
C LEU A 7 9.90 14.04 -19.42
N THR A 8 9.41 12.92 -18.86
CA THR A 8 9.14 12.83 -17.41
C THR A 8 10.42 12.96 -16.60
N VAL A 9 11.50 12.28 -16.99
CA VAL A 9 12.80 12.39 -16.32
C VAL A 9 13.36 13.80 -16.45
N GLY A 10 13.28 14.41 -17.63
CA GLY A 10 13.71 15.79 -17.85
C GLY A 10 12.95 16.79 -16.97
N ALA A 11 11.63 16.65 -16.86
CA ALA A 11 10.79 17.47 -16.01
C ALA A 11 11.14 17.31 -14.52
N LEU A 12 11.33 16.07 -14.05
CA LEU A 12 11.74 15.80 -12.67
C LEU A 12 13.11 16.41 -12.34
N CYS A 13 14.08 16.29 -13.25
CA CYS A 13 15.39 16.93 -13.10
C CYS A 13 15.28 18.46 -13.02
N PHE A 14 14.44 19.06 -13.87
CA PHE A 14 14.22 20.50 -13.86
C PHE A 14 13.58 20.99 -12.55
N ILE A 15 12.57 20.27 -12.04
CA ILE A 15 11.93 20.56 -10.75
C ILE A 15 12.96 20.44 -9.62
N ALA A 16 13.79 19.39 -9.62
CA ALA A 16 14.82 19.21 -8.61
C ALA A 16 15.85 20.36 -8.62
N LEU A 17 16.28 20.83 -9.79
CA LEU A 17 17.18 21.97 -9.92
C LEU A 17 16.56 23.27 -9.36
N LEU A 18 15.28 23.53 -9.68
CA LEU A 18 14.57 24.70 -9.15
C LEU A 18 14.48 24.67 -7.62
N LEU A 19 14.14 23.51 -7.05
CA LEU A 19 14.12 23.34 -5.59
C LEU A 19 15.49 23.59 -4.97
N LEU A 20 16.55 23.06 -5.58
CA LEU A 20 17.91 23.19 -5.06
C LEU A 20 18.39 24.65 -5.06
N ILE A 21 18.05 25.40 -6.11
CA ILE A 21 18.32 26.84 -6.18
C ILE A 21 17.51 27.59 -5.13
N GLY A 22 16.21 27.31 -5.01
CA GLY A 22 15.32 27.94 -4.03
C GLY A 22 15.74 27.70 -2.57
N ILE A 23 16.15 26.47 -2.24
CA ILE A 23 16.67 26.14 -0.91
C ILE A 23 17.97 26.91 -0.64
N ARG A 24 18.90 26.96 -1.60
CA ARG A 24 20.16 27.71 -1.43
C ARG A 24 19.93 29.21 -1.24
N THR A 25 19.02 29.80 -2.02
CA THR A 25 18.70 31.23 -1.88
C THR A 25 18.01 31.51 -0.54
N ALA A 26 17.08 30.66 -0.10
CA ALA A 26 16.44 30.78 1.21
C ALA A 26 17.43 30.65 2.37
N ILE A 27 18.37 29.69 2.32
CA ILE A 27 19.42 29.54 3.33
C ILE A 27 20.31 30.78 3.39
N ARG A 28 20.72 31.30 2.23
CA ARG A 28 21.53 32.53 2.16
C ARG A 28 20.76 33.72 2.72
N TRP A 29 19.50 33.88 2.35
CA TRP A 29 18.63 34.95 2.85
C TRP A 29 18.48 34.88 4.38
N LEU A 30 18.22 33.68 4.92
CA LEU A 30 18.11 33.46 6.37
C LEU A 30 19.41 33.79 7.10
N LYS A 31 20.56 33.41 6.53
CA LYS A 31 21.88 33.68 7.14
C LYS A 31 22.23 35.17 7.13
N ILE A 32 21.79 35.91 6.10
CA ILE A 32 21.99 37.36 6.00
C ILE A 32 21.09 38.12 6.99
N HIS A 33 19.81 37.77 7.07
CA HIS A 33 18.86 38.49 7.94
C HIS A 33 18.94 38.09 9.42
N TYR A 34 19.29 36.83 9.73
CA TYR A 34 19.30 36.31 11.10
C TYR A 34 20.58 35.50 11.40
N PRO A 35 21.78 36.11 11.37
CA PRO A 35 23.05 35.38 11.44
C PRO A 35 23.23 34.57 12.73
N GLN A 36 22.74 35.08 13.87
CA GLN A 36 22.85 34.39 15.16
C GLN A 36 21.88 33.22 15.32
N ARG A 37 20.70 33.27 14.68
CA ARG A 37 19.65 32.24 14.81
C ARG A 37 19.60 31.27 13.63
N ALA A 38 20.26 31.60 12.51
CA ALA A 38 20.23 30.80 11.29
C ALA A 38 20.61 29.34 11.52
N ASN A 39 21.68 29.08 12.30
CA ASN A 39 22.11 27.71 12.58
C ASN A 39 21.06 26.93 13.40
N ALA A 40 20.43 27.56 14.39
CA ALA A 40 19.40 26.95 15.22
C ALA A 40 18.11 26.65 14.43
N VAL A 41 17.73 27.57 13.52
CA VAL A 41 16.57 27.38 12.64
C VAL A 41 16.84 26.26 11.64
N LEU A 42 18.01 26.24 11.01
CA LEU A 42 18.39 25.19 10.06
C LEU A 42 18.46 23.82 10.74
N SER A 43 19.03 23.74 11.95
CA SER A 43 19.07 22.48 12.71
C SER A 43 17.66 22.01 13.10
N GLY A 44 16.78 22.93 13.50
CA GLY A 44 15.40 22.62 13.83
C GLY A 44 14.63 22.07 12.64
N VAL A 45 14.74 22.71 11.47
CA VAL A 45 14.11 22.25 10.23
C VAL A 45 14.69 20.90 9.80
N SER A 46 16.01 20.68 9.90
CA SER A 46 16.60 19.38 9.55
C SER A 46 16.14 18.25 10.47
N LEU A 47 16.02 18.51 11.78
CA LEU A 47 15.51 17.54 12.75
C LEU A 47 14.05 17.20 12.46
N PHE A 48 13.23 18.21 12.16
CA PHE A 48 11.83 18.02 11.79
C PHE A 48 11.70 17.17 10.52
N LEU A 49 12.44 17.50 9.47
CA LEU A 49 12.45 16.73 8.21
C LEU A 49 12.95 15.29 8.42
N ALA A 50 13.97 15.09 9.25
CA ALA A 50 14.44 13.75 9.59
C ALA A 50 13.37 12.94 10.34
N GLY A 51 12.66 13.56 11.29
CA GLY A 51 11.55 12.92 12.00
C GLY A 51 10.40 12.54 11.08
N VAL A 52 9.96 13.44 10.19
CA VAL A 52 8.94 13.15 9.18
C VAL A 52 9.41 12.04 8.23
N GLY A 53 10.65 12.11 7.77
CA GLY A 53 11.23 11.09 6.89
C GLY A 53 11.29 9.72 7.56
N MET A 54 11.62 9.66 8.85
CA MET A 54 11.61 8.42 9.62
C MET A 54 10.20 7.85 9.75
N LEU A 55 9.20 8.69 10.03
CA LEU A 55 7.80 8.25 10.16
C LEU A 55 7.27 7.67 8.84
N ILE A 56 7.53 8.35 7.72
CA ILE A 56 7.18 7.83 6.38
C ILE A 56 7.92 6.52 6.09
N ALA A 57 9.20 6.41 6.47
CA ALA A 57 9.98 5.19 6.25
C ALA A 57 9.45 4.00 7.05
N VAL A 58 8.98 4.23 8.28
CA VAL A 58 8.32 3.22 9.11
C VAL A 58 7.01 2.77 8.46
N GLU A 59 6.14 3.71 8.06
CA GLU A 59 4.88 3.38 7.38
C GLU A 59 5.08 2.58 6.08
N MET A 60 6.14 2.89 5.32
CA MET A 60 6.47 2.14 4.11
C MET A 60 6.99 0.74 4.40
N LYS A 61 7.64 0.52 5.55
CA LYS A 61 8.22 -0.77 5.95
C LYS A 61 7.20 -1.70 6.61
N ASP A 62 6.21 -1.14 7.29
CA ASP A 62 5.15 -1.90 7.98
C ASP A 62 4.07 -2.46 7.04
N ARG A 63 4.28 -2.38 5.72
CA ARG A 63 3.38 -3.07 4.78
C ARG A 63 3.47 -4.58 4.99
N PRO A 64 2.35 -5.27 5.28
CA PRO A 64 2.36 -6.71 5.45
C PRO A 64 2.87 -7.41 4.18
N ALA A 65 3.89 -8.25 4.34
CA ALA A 65 4.41 -9.08 3.26
C ALA A 65 3.56 -10.35 3.16
N PHE A 66 2.53 -10.32 2.31
CA PHE A 66 1.69 -11.50 2.06
C PHE A 66 2.42 -12.54 1.22
N ARG A 67 2.26 -13.82 1.57
CA ARG A 67 2.71 -14.96 0.78
C ARG A 67 1.52 -15.69 0.16
N PRO A 68 1.70 -16.36 -0.99
CA PRO A 68 0.70 -17.29 -1.51
C PRO A 68 0.36 -18.34 -0.45
N ASN A 69 -0.92 -18.68 -0.33
CA ASN A 69 -1.53 -19.60 0.64
C ASN A 69 -1.56 -19.11 2.10
N ASP A 70 -1.20 -17.86 2.39
CA ASP A 70 -1.42 -17.29 3.70
C ASP A 70 -2.92 -17.22 4.00
N LEU A 71 -3.30 -17.51 5.25
CA LEU A 71 -4.66 -17.31 5.72
C LEU A 71 -4.77 -15.94 6.38
N LEU A 72 -5.63 -15.10 5.82
CA LEU A 72 -5.94 -13.78 6.33
C LEU A 72 -7.22 -13.85 7.17
N THR A 73 -7.17 -13.26 8.36
CA THR A 73 -8.32 -13.04 9.23
C THR A 73 -8.60 -11.55 9.27
N LEU A 74 -9.81 -11.17 8.86
CA LEU A 74 -10.25 -9.78 8.83
C LEU A 74 -10.68 -9.32 10.22
N GLN A 75 -10.20 -8.15 10.67
CA GLN A 75 -10.71 -7.52 11.89
C GLN A 75 -11.90 -6.60 11.60
N GLU A 76 -11.99 -6.10 10.36
CA GLU A 76 -13.03 -5.19 9.86
C GLU A 76 -13.64 -5.75 8.57
N PRO A 77 -14.91 -5.44 8.28
CA PRO A 77 -15.54 -5.88 7.04
C PRO A 77 -14.90 -5.18 5.85
N VAL A 78 -14.59 -5.95 4.80
CA VAL A 78 -13.90 -5.44 3.61
C VAL A 78 -14.75 -5.66 2.36
N VAL A 79 -14.80 -4.65 1.50
CA VAL A 79 -15.44 -4.76 0.19
C VAL A 79 -14.47 -5.44 -0.77
N ALA A 80 -14.93 -6.52 -1.36
CA ALA A 80 -14.20 -7.31 -2.33
C ALA A 80 -14.95 -7.35 -3.67
N ARG A 81 -14.23 -7.62 -4.75
CA ARG A 81 -14.80 -7.76 -6.09
C ARG A 81 -14.60 -9.17 -6.59
N THR A 82 -15.67 -9.88 -6.93
CA THR A 82 -15.55 -11.25 -7.43
C THR A 82 -14.80 -11.29 -8.75
N ILE A 83 -13.88 -12.24 -8.86
CA ILE A 83 -13.18 -12.57 -10.10
C ILE A 83 -14.00 -13.68 -10.74
N VAL A 84 -14.71 -13.35 -11.81
CA VAL A 84 -15.48 -14.36 -12.54
C VAL A 84 -14.61 -14.95 -13.63
N SER A 85 -14.52 -16.28 -13.66
CA SER A 85 -13.78 -17.03 -14.69
C SER A 85 -14.44 -16.92 -16.06
N ASP A 86 -15.74 -16.61 -16.09
CA ASP A 86 -16.53 -16.58 -17.30
C ASP A 86 -16.60 -15.17 -17.90
N ARG A 87 -16.28 -15.05 -19.20
CA ARG A 87 -15.99 -13.77 -19.87
C ARG A 87 -17.22 -12.88 -20.02
N GLU A 88 -18.41 -13.46 -19.91
CA GLU A 88 -19.71 -12.75 -19.98
C GLU A 88 -20.25 -12.35 -18.61
N SER A 89 -19.68 -12.86 -17.52
CA SER A 89 -20.17 -12.59 -16.18
C SER A 89 -19.58 -11.28 -15.64
N ARG A 90 -20.47 -10.34 -15.30
CA ARG A 90 -20.05 -9.07 -14.69
C ARG A 90 -19.50 -9.35 -13.29
N SER A 91 -18.26 -8.93 -13.04
CA SER A 91 -17.67 -8.90 -11.69
C SER A 91 -18.60 -8.16 -10.73
N MET A 92 -18.94 -8.77 -9.61
CA MET A 92 -19.83 -8.19 -8.61
C MET A 92 -19.03 -7.74 -7.39
N THR A 93 -19.47 -6.67 -6.74
CA THR A 93 -18.94 -6.23 -5.45
C THR A 93 -19.68 -6.97 -4.35
N CYS A 94 -18.95 -7.55 -3.40
CA CYS A 94 -19.49 -8.26 -2.24
C CYS A 94 -18.69 -7.90 -0.99
N VAL A 95 -19.25 -8.13 0.19
CA VAL A 95 -18.61 -7.84 1.47
C VAL A 95 -18.07 -9.13 2.07
N VAL A 96 -16.88 -9.09 2.66
CA VAL A 96 -16.35 -10.15 3.51
C VAL A 96 -16.42 -9.62 4.94
N ASP A 97 -17.13 -10.32 5.82
CA ASP A 97 -17.37 -9.86 7.19
C ASP A 97 -16.12 -10.01 8.08
N ARG A 98 -16.17 -9.39 9.26
CA ARG A 98 -15.17 -9.54 10.31
C ARG A 98 -15.03 -10.99 10.77
N HIS A 99 -13.83 -11.36 11.20
CA HIS A 99 -13.43 -12.71 11.63
C HIS A 99 -13.54 -13.79 10.54
N GLU A 100 -13.87 -13.42 9.31
CA GLU A 100 -13.88 -14.35 8.20
C GLU A 100 -12.46 -14.59 7.67
N HIS A 101 -12.33 -15.74 7.01
CA HIS A 101 -11.07 -16.27 6.55
C HIS A 101 -10.93 -16.12 5.04
N LEU A 102 -9.84 -15.49 4.61
CA LEU A 102 -9.45 -15.34 3.22
C LEU A 102 -8.12 -16.05 2.96
N GLY A 103 -8.10 -17.03 2.07
CA GLY A 103 -6.86 -17.63 1.59
C GLY A 103 -6.22 -16.75 0.51
N VAL A 104 -5.02 -16.22 0.75
CA VAL A 104 -4.31 -15.40 -0.23
C VAL A 104 -3.84 -16.29 -1.38
N LEU A 105 -4.23 -15.98 -2.61
CA LEU A 105 -3.78 -16.71 -3.79
C LEU A 105 -2.56 -16.04 -4.41
N GLU A 106 -2.66 -14.74 -4.66
CA GLU A 106 -1.63 -13.98 -5.35
C GLU A 106 -1.70 -12.49 -4.97
N LEU A 107 -0.53 -11.85 -4.84
CA LEU A 107 -0.43 -10.43 -4.55
C LEU A 107 -0.05 -9.68 -5.84
N GLU A 108 -0.99 -8.93 -6.41
CA GLU A 108 -0.79 -8.12 -7.61
C GLU A 108 -0.14 -6.78 -7.19
N ASN A 109 1.16 -6.87 -6.84
CA ASN A 109 1.96 -5.76 -6.29
C ASN A 109 2.00 -4.52 -7.19
N GLU A 110 1.88 -4.67 -8.50
CA GLU A 110 1.90 -3.54 -9.45
C GLU A 110 0.66 -2.64 -9.34
N ARG A 111 -0.47 -3.19 -8.87
CA ARG A 111 -1.76 -2.48 -8.77
C ARG A 111 -2.22 -2.26 -7.33
N GLY A 112 -1.48 -2.78 -6.35
CA GLY A 112 -1.88 -2.74 -4.95
C GLY A 112 -3.15 -3.56 -4.67
N THR A 113 -3.43 -4.57 -5.49
CA THR A 113 -4.60 -5.45 -5.32
C THR A 113 -4.15 -6.85 -4.94
N MET A 114 -4.92 -7.52 -4.09
CA MET A 114 -4.71 -8.89 -3.66
C MET A 114 -5.80 -9.78 -4.25
N ARG A 115 -5.42 -10.94 -4.78
CA ARG A 115 -6.34 -12.01 -5.13
C ARG A 115 -6.41 -12.99 -3.96
N ALA A 116 -7.62 -13.21 -3.47
CA ALA A 116 -7.86 -14.10 -2.35
C ALA A 116 -9.07 -14.99 -2.63
N ARG A 117 -9.17 -16.10 -1.92
CA ARG A 117 -10.30 -17.01 -1.94
C ARG A 117 -11.03 -16.93 -0.61
N VAL A 118 -12.35 -16.83 -0.66
CA VAL A 118 -13.18 -16.86 0.56
C VAL A 118 -13.19 -18.29 1.09
N GLU A 119 -12.55 -18.54 2.23
CA GLU A 119 -12.50 -19.87 2.85
C GLU A 119 -13.58 -20.06 3.93
N SER A 120 -13.95 -18.98 4.60
CA SER A 120 -15.07 -18.95 5.55
C SER A 120 -15.97 -17.76 5.24
N ASN A 121 -17.27 -17.99 5.39
CA ASN A 121 -18.25 -16.93 5.50
C ASN A 121 -19.44 -17.46 6.32
N ASN A 122 -19.54 -17.05 7.58
CA ASN A 122 -20.63 -17.40 8.48
C ASN A 122 -21.93 -16.63 8.14
N THR A 123 -21.82 -15.50 7.45
CA THR A 123 -22.96 -14.67 7.02
C THR A 123 -23.43 -15.04 5.61
N SER A 124 -24.68 -15.51 5.49
CA SER A 124 -25.26 -15.99 4.22
C SER A 124 -26.19 -15.00 3.51
N GLU A 125 -26.07 -13.70 3.83
CA GLU A 125 -26.85 -12.65 3.17
C GLU A 125 -26.33 -12.35 1.75
N PRO A 126 -27.20 -11.88 0.82
CA PRO A 126 -26.85 -11.68 -0.59
C PRO A 126 -25.80 -10.59 -0.85
N LEU A 127 -25.46 -9.79 0.17
CA LEU A 127 -24.41 -8.78 0.10
C LEU A 127 -23.02 -9.38 0.34
N TYR A 128 -22.92 -10.57 0.93
CA TYR A 128 -21.63 -11.17 1.30
C TYR A 128 -21.07 -12.10 0.24
N CYS A 129 -19.75 -12.21 0.20
CA CYS A 129 -19.07 -13.05 -0.78
C CYS A 129 -19.32 -14.54 -0.48
N PRO A 130 -19.72 -15.37 -1.45
CA PRO A 130 -19.95 -16.79 -1.19
C PRO A 130 -18.64 -17.50 -0.85
N ILE A 131 -18.73 -18.59 -0.08
CA ILE A 131 -17.60 -19.45 0.24
C ILE A 131 -17.05 -20.09 -1.05
N GLY A 132 -15.73 -20.15 -1.17
CA GLY A 132 -15.00 -20.78 -2.26
C GLY A 132 -14.76 -19.88 -3.47
N VAL A 133 -15.33 -18.68 -3.50
CA VAL A 133 -15.23 -17.74 -4.62
C VAL A 133 -13.92 -16.95 -4.53
N GLU A 134 -13.32 -16.70 -5.68
CA GLU A 134 -12.16 -15.83 -5.78
C GLU A 134 -12.56 -14.38 -5.86
N VAL A 135 -11.89 -13.56 -5.07
CA VAL A 135 -12.14 -12.14 -4.95
C VAL A 135 -10.84 -11.36 -5.12
N ARG A 136 -10.97 -10.17 -5.69
CA ARG A 136 -9.93 -9.15 -5.74
C ARG A 136 -10.25 -8.09 -4.69
N ILE A 137 -9.28 -7.80 -3.84
CA ILE A 137 -9.37 -6.83 -2.76
C ILE A 137 -8.27 -5.80 -2.97
N GLU A 138 -8.55 -4.52 -2.73
CA GLU A 138 -7.52 -3.50 -2.71
C GLU A 138 -6.78 -3.56 -1.37
N ALA A 139 -5.45 -3.73 -1.40
CA ALA A 139 -4.65 -3.89 -0.18
C ALA A 139 -4.71 -2.67 0.74
N ALA A 140 -5.05 -1.49 0.20
CA ALA A 140 -5.26 -0.27 0.99
C ALA A 140 -6.46 -0.34 1.95
N TRP A 141 -7.43 -1.23 1.69
CA TRP A 141 -8.62 -1.42 2.53
C TRP A 141 -8.43 -2.49 3.60
N LEU A 142 -7.30 -3.19 3.59
CA LEU A 142 -6.95 -4.15 4.63
C LEU A 142 -6.40 -3.41 5.84
N HIS A 143 -7.30 -2.94 6.70
CA HIS A 143 -6.94 -2.33 7.98
C HIS A 143 -6.74 -3.44 9.02
N HIS A 144 -5.51 -3.53 9.55
CA HIS A 144 -5.14 -4.47 10.62
C HIS A 144 -5.45 -5.96 10.35
N PRO A 145 -5.07 -6.54 9.19
CA PRO A 145 -5.29 -7.96 8.97
C PRO A 145 -4.41 -8.79 9.89
N THR A 146 -4.97 -9.88 10.44
CA THR A 146 -4.17 -10.90 11.12
C THR A 146 -3.78 -11.97 10.12
N ILE A 147 -2.48 -12.19 9.94
CA ILE A 147 -1.91 -13.09 8.93
C ILE A 147 -1.45 -14.36 9.63
N THR A 148 -1.99 -15.49 9.19
CA THR A 148 -1.55 -16.82 9.61
C THR A 148 -0.81 -17.46 8.44
N HIS A 149 0.52 -17.55 8.56
CA HIS A 149 1.34 -18.22 7.56
C HIS A 149 1.08 -19.73 7.61
N ARG A 150 0.47 -20.26 6.55
CA ARG A 150 0.41 -21.70 6.37
C ARG A 150 1.76 -22.16 5.84
N GLN A 151 2.40 -23.08 6.54
CA GLN A 151 3.48 -23.84 5.92
C GLN A 151 2.87 -24.52 4.71
N ALA A 152 3.49 -24.34 3.52
CA ALA A 152 3.16 -25.18 2.38
C ALA A 152 3.22 -26.62 2.90
N GLY A 153 2.05 -27.26 2.98
CA GLY A 153 1.98 -28.64 3.38
C GLY A 153 2.95 -29.38 2.50
N ALA A 154 3.87 -30.11 3.13
CA ALA A 154 4.47 -31.25 2.50
C ALA A 154 3.31 -32.16 2.07
N ASP A 155 2.81 -31.95 0.85
CA ASP A 155 2.16 -32.99 0.09
C ASP A 155 3.25 -34.05 -0.12
N GLY A 156 3.31 -34.98 0.81
CA GLY A 156 3.79 -36.32 0.55
C GLY A 156 2.64 -37.28 0.82
N PRO A 157 2.60 -38.46 0.17
CA PRO A 157 3.35 -38.91 -1.01
C PRO A 157 2.59 -38.74 -2.34
#